data_AF-A0A7X7H791-F1
#
_entry.id   AF-A0A7X7H791-F1
#
_cell.length_a   1.000
_cell.length_b   1.000
_cell.length_c   1.000
_cell.angle_alpha   90.00
_cell.angle_beta   90.00
_cell.angle_gamma   90.00
#
_symmetry.space_group_name_H-M   'P 1'
#
loop_
_entity.id
_entity.type
_entity.pdbx_description
1 polymer ?
#
loop_
_entity_poly.entity_id
_entity_poly.type
_entity_poly.pdbx_seq_one_letter_code
_entity_poly.pdbx_strand_id
1 'polypeptide(L)'
;AVIPDQIERNVYVEQVAAKFKIREDSIYQKISQIRSNRNSLEQSRARIEEASFEMVSTNEESKPIIDAFLEVNEKEIIYYLLKFGEHPLYREENLRYKAEKPKQTVAEYIKQSLDEDELEFVNPVNRTIFNEYFSLPREEGLECEASQGKVIRYFSIHPDPNVSKQMMDVICDEYPLTIKVYLDSLTPEELLLGKNVPKVVIAYRIKVIDRLCIATQKEIDAAIKNGDKELLKEKMRLLSCLNTVKNTLTKELNRL
;
A
#
# COMPACT_ATOMS: atom_id res chain seq x y z
N ALA A 1 20.10 -21.71 20.98
CA ALA A 1 20.08 -23.19 20.97
C ALA A 1 19.16 -23.66 22.10
N VAL A 2 18.37 -24.73 21.92
CA VAL A 2 17.32 -25.11 22.89
C VAL A 2 17.88 -25.77 24.15
N ILE A 3 19.08 -26.38 24.10
CA ILE A 3 19.79 -26.91 25.28
C ILE A 3 21.08 -26.08 25.52
N PRO A 4 21.10 -25.20 26.54
CA PRO A 4 22.19 -24.28 26.79
C PRO A 4 23.43 -24.95 27.38
N ASP A 5 23.27 -25.93 28.29
CA ASP A 5 24.39 -26.61 28.94
C ASP A 5 25.15 -27.55 27.97
N GLN A 6 26.48 -27.51 28.06
CA GLN A 6 27.39 -28.30 27.25
C GLN A 6 27.42 -29.77 27.71
N ILE A 7 27.31 -30.02 29.02
CA ILE A 7 27.34 -31.39 29.56
C ILE A 7 26.06 -32.13 29.18
N GLU A 8 24.89 -31.53 29.43
CA GLU A 8 23.60 -32.09 29.02
C GLU A 8 23.51 -32.34 27.52
N ARG A 9 24.07 -31.45 26.69
CA ARG A 9 24.09 -31.63 25.23
C ARG A 9 24.92 -32.84 24.80
N ASN A 10 26.07 -33.06 25.43
CA ASN A 10 26.93 -34.19 25.10
C ASN A 10 26.25 -35.52 25.49
N VAL A 11 25.66 -35.58 26.68
CA VAL A 11 24.89 -36.75 27.15
C VAL A 11 23.72 -37.05 26.21
N TYR A 12 23.03 -36.01 25.73
CA TYR A 12 21.93 -36.18 24.79
C TYR A 12 22.40 -36.71 23.43
N VAL A 13 23.52 -36.22 22.90
CA VAL A 13 24.10 -36.71 21.64
C VAL A 13 24.51 -38.17 21.77
N GLU A 14 25.12 -38.57 22.88
CA GLU A 14 25.50 -39.96 23.17
C GLU A 14 24.28 -40.89 23.24
N GLN A 15 23.22 -40.47 23.93
CA GLN A 15 21.96 -41.23 24.01
C GLN A 15 21.29 -41.41 22.65
N VAL A 16 21.28 -40.36 21.82
CA VAL A 16 20.69 -40.42 20.47
C VAL A 16 21.54 -41.27 19.53
N ALA A 17 22.87 -41.14 19.60
CA ALA A 17 23.80 -41.99 18.86
C ALA A 17 23.59 -43.48 19.18
N ALA A 18 23.50 -43.82 20.47
CA ALA A 18 23.23 -45.18 20.93
C ALA A 18 21.86 -45.70 20.47
N LYS A 19 20.80 -44.89 20.61
CA LYS A 19 19.42 -45.28 20.28
C LYS A 19 19.23 -45.52 18.78
N PHE A 20 19.84 -44.70 17.94
CA PHE A 20 19.68 -44.77 16.48
C PHE A 20 20.84 -45.49 15.78
N LYS A 21 21.84 -45.98 16.53
CA LYS A 21 23.07 -46.62 16.00
C LYS A 21 23.78 -45.76 14.96
N ILE A 22 23.84 -44.45 15.21
CA ILE A 22 24.50 -43.47 14.35
C ILE A 22 25.79 -43.05 15.04
N ARG A 23 26.85 -42.77 14.26
CA ARG A 23 28.10 -42.24 14.80
C ARG A 23 27.91 -40.82 15.33
N GLU A 24 28.39 -40.57 16.54
CA GLU A 24 28.32 -39.26 17.21
C GLU A 24 28.93 -38.14 16.36
N ASP A 25 30.06 -38.41 15.69
CA ASP A 25 30.74 -37.46 14.82
C ASP A 25 29.82 -36.90 13.72
N SER A 26 28.96 -37.74 13.14
CA SER A 26 28.01 -37.32 12.11
C SER A 26 26.91 -36.41 12.67
N ILE A 27 26.53 -36.61 13.94
CA ILE A 27 25.57 -35.75 14.65
C ILE A 27 26.22 -34.40 14.96
N TYR A 28 27.45 -34.38 15.47
CA TYR A 28 28.19 -33.14 15.73
C TYR A 28 28.45 -32.32 14.45
N GLN A 29 28.81 -32.98 13.34
CA GLN A 29 28.94 -32.33 12.03
C GLN A 29 27.64 -31.65 11.60
N LYS A 30 26.50 -32.32 11.76
CA LYS A 30 25.20 -31.76 11.39
C LYS A 30 24.78 -30.60 12.29
N ILE A 31 25.04 -30.70 13.59
CA ILE A 31 24.80 -29.62 14.55
C ILE A 31 25.66 -28.39 14.20
N SER A 32 26.94 -28.58 13.85
CA SER A 32 27.82 -27.50 13.41
C SER A 32 27.32 -26.82 12.13
N GLN A 33 26.90 -27.61 11.14
CA GLN A 33 26.34 -27.10 9.88
C GLN A 33 25.06 -26.29 10.11
N ILE A 34 24.14 -26.77 10.97
CA ILE A 34 22.90 -26.05 11.31
C ILE A 34 23.21 -24.74 12.04
N ARG A 35 24.20 -24.73 12.95
CA ARG A 35 24.63 -23.51 13.65
C ARG A 35 25.25 -22.49 12.71
N SER A 36 26.12 -22.94 11.80
CA SER A 36 26.72 -22.08 10.78
C SER A 36 25.66 -21.46 9.88
N ASN A 37 24.68 -22.25 9.42
CA ASN A 37 23.58 -21.74 8.59
C ASN A 37 22.65 -20.79 9.36
N ARG A 38 22.41 -21.04 10.65
CA ARG A 38 21.63 -20.14 11.48
C ARG A 38 22.36 -18.82 11.72
N ASN A 39 23.67 -18.87 11.98
CA ASN A 39 24.48 -17.67 12.13
C ASN A 39 24.59 -16.88 10.82
N SER A 40 24.64 -17.53 9.66
CA SER A 40 24.62 -16.83 8.37
C SER A 40 23.26 -16.17 8.08
N LEU A 41 22.16 -16.80 8.48
CA LEU A 41 20.81 -16.23 8.37
C LEU A 41 20.57 -15.09 9.38
N GLU A 42 21.10 -15.22 10.60
CA GLU A 42 21.07 -14.15 11.60
C GLU A 42 21.99 -13.00 11.20
N GLN A 43 23.15 -13.25 10.58
CA GLN A 43 24.00 -12.21 10.00
C GLN A 43 23.38 -11.55 8.77
N SER A 44 22.67 -12.29 7.91
CA SER A 44 21.95 -11.67 6.79
C SER A 44 20.78 -10.81 7.28
N ARG A 45 20.06 -11.25 8.33
CA ARG A 45 19.02 -10.44 8.98
C ARG A 45 19.60 -9.21 9.69
N ALA A 46 20.71 -9.36 10.41
CA ALA A 46 21.38 -8.24 11.06
C ALA A 46 21.93 -7.24 10.04
N ARG A 47 22.43 -7.68 8.88
CA ARG A 47 22.82 -6.78 7.77
C ARG A 47 21.63 -6.08 7.12
N ILE A 48 20.47 -6.74 7.02
CA ILE A 48 19.23 -6.11 6.55
C ILE A 48 18.71 -5.10 7.58
N GLU A 49 18.78 -5.42 8.88
CA GLU A 49 18.44 -4.51 9.98
C GLU A 49 19.42 -3.34 10.09
N GLU A 50 20.74 -3.56 9.97
CA GLU A 50 21.77 -2.51 9.92
C GLU A 50 21.63 -1.64 8.65
N ALA A 51 21.37 -2.23 7.48
CA ALA A 51 21.07 -1.47 6.26
C ALA A 51 19.75 -0.66 6.38
N SER A 52 18.75 -1.19 7.10
CA SER A 52 17.52 -0.45 7.40
C SER A 52 17.72 0.66 8.44
N PHE A 53 18.74 0.55 9.30
CA PHE A 53 19.08 1.57 10.29
C PHE A 53 20.03 2.65 9.72
N GLU A 54 20.93 2.28 8.80
CA GLU A 54 21.82 3.21 8.10
C GLU A 54 21.08 4.05 7.04
N MET A 55 20.04 3.51 6.38
CA MET A 55 19.18 4.31 5.46
C MET A 55 18.35 5.39 6.17
N VAL A 56 18.22 5.36 7.51
CA VAL A 56 17.49 6.38 8.27
C VAL A 56 18.37 7.62 8.59
N SER A 57 19.67 7.59 8.30
CA SER A 57 20.60 8.70 8.61
C SER A 57 21.09 9.53 7.42
N THR A 58 20.53 9.38 6.22
CA THR A 58 20.76 10.34 5.13
C THR A 58 19.55 11.23 4.95
N ASN A 59 19.67 12.46 5.45
CA ASN A 59 18.93 13.69 5.10
C ASN A 59 17.87 13.56 3.98
N GLU A 60 16.75 12.89 4.25
CA GLU A 60 15.49 13.24 3.61
C GLU A 60 14.78 14.18 4.56
N GLU A 61 14.55 15.39 4.08
CA GLU A 61 13.66 16.38 4.68
C GLU A 61 12.45 15.65 5.22
N SER A 62 12.18 15.80 6.51
CA SER A 62 11.05 15.18 7.18
C SER A 62 9.76 15.59 6.49
N LYS A 63 9.35 14.83 5.47
CA LYS A 63 8.01 14.92 4.88
C LYS A 63 7.05 14.77 6.06
N PRO A 64 6.07 15.68 6.22
CA PRO A 64 5.13 15.56 7.31
C PRO A 64 4.50 14.16 7.25
N ILE A 65 4.39 13.47 8.38
CA ILE A 65 3.90 12.08 8.48
C ILE A 65 2.63 11.84 7.64
N ILE A 66 1.77 12.85 7.53
CA ILE A 66 0.52 12.83 6.74
C ILE A 66 0.79 12.66 5.24
N ASP A 67 1.87 13.24 4.73
CA ASP A 67 2.29 13.19 3.33
C ASP A 67 2.75 11.78 2.94
N ALA A 68 3.47 11.09 3.84
CA ALA A 68 3.86 9.70 3.64
C ALA A 68 2.63 8.76 3.59
N PHE A 69 1.64 8.97 4.46
CA PHE A 69 0.39 8.20 4.42
C PHE A 69 -0.46 8.54 3.20
N LEU A 70 -0.44 9.78 2.73
CA LEU A 70 -1.13 10.17 1.51
C LEU A 70 -0.52 9.45 0.30
N GLU A 71 0.81 9.43 0.21
CA GLU A 71 1.56 8.74 -0.84
C GLU A 71 1.18 7.25 -0.95
N VAL A 72 0.96 6.55 0.19
CA VAL A 72 0.48 5.16 0.18
C VAL A 72 -0.91 5.04 -0.46
N ASN A 73 -1.85 5.92 -0.12
CA ASN A 73 -3.19 5.88 -0.71
C ASN A 73 -3.17 6.24 -2.20
N GLU A 74 -2.30 7.18 -2.60
CA GLU A 74 -2.11 7.51 -4.01
C GLU A 74 -1.55 6.32 -4.80
N LYS A 75 -0.57 5.61 -4.25
CA LYS A 75 -0.03 4.38 -4.83
C LYS A 75 -1.11 3.32 -5.00
N GLU A 76 -1.98 3.12 -4.00
CA GLU A 76 -3.11 2.20 -4.11
C GLU A 76 -4.09 2.58 -5.24
N ILE A 77 -4.41 3.87 -5.41
CA ILE A 77 -5.25 4.32 -6.53
C ILE A 77 -4.57 4.02 -7.87
N ILE A 78 -3.28 4.33 -7.99
CA ILE A 78 -2.49 4.08 -9.19
C ILE A 78 -2.40 2.57 -9.49
N TYR A 79 -2.26 1.72 -8.48
CA TYR A 79 -2.31 0.27 -8.62
C TYR A 79 -3.62 -0.21 -9.28
N TYR A 80 -4.78 0.20 -8.75
CA TYR A 80 -6.06 -0.20 -9.33
C TYR A 80 -6.26 0.37 -10.74
N LEU A 81 -5.72 1.56 -11.01
CA LEU A 81 -5.78 2.16 -12.34
C LEU A 81 -4.96 1.37 -13.37
N LEU A 82 -3.74 0.97 -13.02
CA LEU A 82 -2.81 0.30 -13.92
C LEU A 82 -3.06 -1.21 -14.10
N LYS A 83 -3.65 -1.84 -13.09
CA LYS A 83 -3.93 -3.28 -13.11
C LYS A 83 -5.35 -3.56 -13.59
N PHE A 84 -6.31 -2.71 -13.21
CA PHE A 84 -7.73 -2.95 -13.42
C PHE A 84 -8.49 -1.79 -14.09
N GLY A 85 -7.81 -0.78 -14.63
CA GLY A 85 -8.47 0.45 -15.08
C GLY A 85 -9.54 0.26 -16.15
N GLU A 86 -9.37 -0.70 -17.06
CA GLU A 86 -10.36 -1.06 -18.09
C GLU A 86 -11.38 -2.11 -17.64
N HIS A 87 -11.19 -2.69 -16.45
CA HIS A 87 -12.17 -3.64 -15.95
C HIS A 87 -13.48 -2.91 -15.60
N PRO A 88 -14.62 -3.54 -15.91
CA PRO A 88 -15.91 -3.01 -15.53
C PRO A 88 -16.09 -3.00 -14.01
N LEU A 89 -16.57 -1.88 -13.45
CA LEU A 89 -16.83 -1.77 -12.01
C LEU A 89 -18.25 -2.27 -11.69
N TYR A 90 -18.36 -3.50 -11.16
CA TYR A 90 -19.64 -4.06 -10.73
C TYR A 90 -19.96 -3.65 -9.28
N ARG A 91 -20.98 -2.81 -9.07
CA ARG A 91 -21.52 -2.55 -7.72
C ARG A 91 -22.33 -3.76 -7.23
N GLU A 92 -22.31 -4.06 -5.93
CA GLU A 92 -23.03 -5.19 -5.31
C GLU A 92 -24.54 -5.21 -5.66
N GLU A 93 -25.14 -4.03 -5.88
CA GLU A 93 -26.53 -3.85 -6.34
C GLU A 93 -26.80 -4.53 -7.71
N ASN A 94 -25.80 -4.56 -8.59
CA ASN A 94 -25.91 -5.15 -9.93
C ASN A 94 -25.83 -6.69 -9.89
N LEU A 95 -25.14 -7.26 -8.90
CA LEU A 95 -25.05 -8.72 -8.70
C LEU A 95 -26.37 -9.32 -8.23
N ARG A 96 -27.15 -8.57 -7.43
CA ARG A 96 -28.40 -9.04 -6.80
C ARG A 96 -29.59 -9.12 -7.77
N TYR A 97 -29.63 -8.27 -8.80
CA TYR A 97 -30.85 -8.07 -9.60
C TYR A 97 -30.74 -8.43 -11.09
N LYS A 98 -29.63 -9.01 -11.58
CA LYS A 98 -29.42 -9.27 -13.03
C LYS A 98 -29.76 -8.03 -13.90
N ALA A 99 -29.54 -6.84 -13.35
CA ALA A 99 -29.97 -5.59 -13.94
C ALA A 99 -28.72 -4.80 -14.39
N GLU A 100 -28.68 -4.59 -15.70
CA GLU A 100 -27.75 -3.76 -16.49
C GLU A 100 -26.25 -4.03 -16.34
N LYS A 101 -25.61 -4.12 -17.50
CA LYS A 101 -24.15 -4.10 -17.62
C LYS A 101 -23.60 -2.90 -16.81
N PRO A 102 -22.47 -3.05 -16.11
CA PRO A 102 -21.83 -1.95 -15.42
C PRO A 102 -21.61 -0.81 -16.43
N LYS A 103 -22.09 0.38 -16.08
CA LYS A 103 -22.09 1.55 -16.98
C LYS A 103 -20.74 2.29 -17.01
N GLN A 104 -19.78 1.89 -16.17
CA GLN A 104 -18.49 2.56 -16.03
C GLN A 104 -17.36 1.57 -15.72
N THR A 105 -16.19 1.89 -16.23
CA THR A 105 -14.91 1.21 -15.92
C THR A 105 -14.32 1.73 -14.61
N VAL A 106 -13.37 0.99 -14.03
CA VAL A 106 -12.61 1.44 -12.84
C VAL A 106 -11.94 2.79 -13.09
N ALA A 107 -11.32 2.97 -14.26
CA ALA A 107 -10.64 4.22 -14.60
C ALA A 107 -11.62 5.40 -14.70
N GLU A 108 -12.79 5.20 -15.31
CA GLU A 108 -13.82 6.24 -15.39
C GLU A 108 -14.36 6.61 -14.01
N TYR A 109 -14.60 5.63 -13.15
CA TYR A 109 -15.05 5.86 -11.78
C TYR A 109 -14.03 6.66 -10.96
N ILE A 110 -12.74 6.28 -11.04
CA ILE A 110 -11.67 7.00 -10.34
C ILE A 110 -11.58 8.43 -10.88
N LYS A 111 -11.60 8.61 -12.20
CA LYS A 111 -11.54 9.93 -12.81
C LYS A 111 -12.71 10.81 -12.38
N GLN A 112 -13.94 10.32 -12.50
CA GLN A 112 -15.13 11.05 -12.08
C GLN A 112 -15.06 11.41 -10.60
N SER A 113 -14.64 10.47 -9.75
CA SER A 113 -14.55 10.69 -8.31
C SER A 113 -13.50 11.75 -7.93
N LEU A 114 -12.40 11.83 -8.66
CA LEU A 114 -11.36 12.84 -8.43
C LEU A 114 -11.75 14.20 -9.03
N ASP A 115 -12.37 14.21 -10.21
CA ASP A 115 -12.84 15.43 -10.89
C ASP A 115 -13.99 16.10 -10.09
N GLU A 116 -14.91 15.33 -9.50
CA GLU A 116 -16.02 15.84 -8.65
C GLU A 116 -15.53 16.64 -7.45
N ASP A 117 -14.36 16.28 -6.90
CA ASP A 117 -13.78 16.91 -5.72
C ASP A 117 -12.62 17.87 -6.06
N GLU A 118 -12.32 18.08 -7.34
CA GLU A 118 -11.15 18.85 -7.84
C GLU A 118 -9.83 18.40 -7.19
N LEU A 119 -9.65 17.09 -7.00
CA LEU A 119 -8.49 16.52 -6.31
C LEU A 119 -7.34 16.25 -7.26
N GLU A 120 -6.17 16.79 -6.92
CA GLU A 120 -4.91 16.45 -7.56
C GLU A 120 -4.04 15.58 -6.66
N PHE A 121 -3.29 14.65 -7.26
CA PHE A 121 -2.24 13.90 -6.56
C PHE A 121 -1.15 14.84 -6.05
N VAL A 122 -0.76 14.68 -4.79
CA VAL A 122 0.30 15.45 -4.16
C VAL A 122 1.67 14.99 -4.65
N ASN A 123 1.86 13.69 -4.87
CA ASN A 123 3.08 13.20 -5.48
C ASN A 123 3.10 13.55 -6.99
N PRO A 124 4.10 14.33 -7.45
CA PRO A 124 4.19 14.71 -8.87
C PRO A 124 4.36 13.49 -9.80
N VAL A 125 5.01 12.42 -9.34
CA VAL A 125 5.21 11.21 -10.16
C VAL A 125 3.89 10.48 -10.36
N ASN A 126 3.09 10.31 -9.30
CA ASN A 126 1.75 9.70 -9.39
C ASN A 126 0.82 10.55 -10.27
N ARG A 127 0.93 11.88 -10.18
CA ARG A 127 0.19 12.81 -11.03
C ARG A 127 0.53 12.63 -12.51
N THR A 128 1.82 12.52 -12.84
CA THR A 128 2.28 12.28 -14.21
C THR A 128 1.74 10.95 -14.73
N ILE A 129 1.85 9.86 -13.95
CA ILE A 129 1.32 8.54 -14.32
C ILE A 129 -0.18 8.62 -14.59
N PHE A 130 -0.94 9.28 -13.73
CA PHE A 130 -2.38 9.45 -13.90
C PHE A 130 -2.73 10.19 -15.20
N ASN A 131 -2.09 11.35 -15.44
CA ASN A 131 -2.36 12.15 -16.63
C ASN A 131 -1.97 11.42 -17.93
N GLU A 132 -0.83 10.74 -17.92
CA GLU A 132 -0.38 9.93 -19.05
C GLU A 132 -1.29 8.75 -19.31
N TYR A 133 -1.76 8.07 -18.26
CA TYR A 133 -2.69 6.94 -18.40
C TYR A 133 -3.96 7.33 -19.18
N PHE A 134 -4.54 8.49 -18.91
CA PHE A 134 -5.71 8.98 -19.65
C PHE A 134 -5.39 9.60 -21.02
N SER A 135 -4.11 9.90 -21.28
CA SER A 135 -3.65 10.40 -22.58
C SER A 135 -3.32 9.26 -23.56
N LEU A 136 -3.15 8.03 -23.07
CA LEU A 136 -2.90 6.86 -23.91
C LEU A 136 -4.13 6.51 -24.76
N PRO A 137 -3.94 6.16 -26.04
CA PRO A 137 -5.03 5.74 -26.90
C PRO A 137 -5.61 4.42 -26.41
N ARG A 138 -6.93 4.38 -26.19
CA ARG A 138 -7.65 3.14 -25.87
C ARG A 138 -8.12 2.48 -27.15
N GLU A 139 -7.75 1.22 -27.33
CA GLU A 139 -8.22 0.41 -28.45
C GLU A 139 -9.53 -0.28 -28.06
N GLU A 140 -10.65 0.16 -28.65
CA GLU A 140 -11.95 -0.48 -28.44
C GLU A 140 -11.95 -1.91 -29.00
N GLY A 141 -12.35 -2.88 -28.16
CA GLY A 141 -12.46 -4.29 -28.56
C GLY A 141 -11.27 -5.18 -28.20
N LEU A 142 -10.26 -4.65 -27.53
CA LEU A 142 -9.19 -5.44 -26.93
C LEU A 142 -9.65 -6.06 -25.60
N GLU A 143 -9.14 -7.25 -25.27
CA GLU A 143 -9.38 -7.85 -23.94
C GLU A 143 -8.75 -6.98 -22.84
N CYS A 144 -9.44 -6.82 -21.71
CA CYS A 144 -9.00 -5.91 -20.63
C CYS A 144 -7.57 -6.21 -20.16
N GLU A 145 -7.23 -7.49 -19.97
CA GLU A 145 -5.89 -7.92 -19.57
C GLU A 145 -4.80 -7.52 -20.59
N ALA A 146 -5.10 -7.64 -21.89
CA ALA A 146 -4.17 -7.30 -22.94
C ALA A 146 -3.94 -5.79 -23.05
N SER A 147 -4.98 -4.99 -22.83
CA SER A 147 -4.84 -3.53 -22.80
C SER A 147 -4.05 -3.06 -21.58
N GLN A 148 -4.36 -3.58 -20.39
CA GLN A 148 -3.58 -3.26 -19.19
C GLN A 148 -2.11 -3.71 -19.31
N GLY A 149 -1.85 -4.87 -19.93
CA GLY A 149 -0.49 -5.30 -20.24
C GLY A 149 0.29 -4.32 -21.15
N LYS A 150 -0.38 -3.68 -22.12
CA LYS A 150 0.24 -2.63 -22.95
C LYS A 150 0.57 -1.39 -22.12
N VAL A 151 -0.34 -0.97 -21.24
CA VAL A 151 -0.13 0.16 -20.33
C VAL A 151 1.05 -0.10 -19.40
N ILE A 152 1.11 -1.27 -18.78
CA ILE A 152 2.21 -1.67 -17.90
C ILE A 152 3.55 -1.63 -18.64
N ARG A 153 3.57 -2.16 -19.87
CA ARG A 153 4.77 -2.14 -20.71
C ARG A 153 5.20 -0.72 -21.11
N TYR A 154 4.24 0.16 -21.39
CA TYR A 154 4.51 1.56 -21.70
C TYR A 154 5.22 2.26 -20.52
N PHE A 155 4.67 2.14 -19.31
CA PHE A 155 5.28 2.76 -18.12
C PHE A 155 6.60 2.09 -17.70
N SER A 156 6.79 0.81 -18.01
CA SER A 156 8.06 0.12 -17.74
C SER A 156 9.23 0.71 -18.56
N ILE A 157 8.96 1.17 -19.79
CA ILE A 157 9.96 1.73 -20.73
C ILE A 157 9.91 3.28 -20.74
N HIS A 158 9.28 3.87 -19.74
CA HIS A 158 9.07 5.32 -19.67
C HIS A 158 10.40 6.11 -19.66
N PRO A 159 10.50 7.27 -20.35
CA PRO A 159 11.72 8.07 -20.43
C PRO A 159 12.20 8.60 -19.06
N ASP A 160 11.27 8.87 -18.14
CA ASP A 160 11.60 9.23 -16.76
C ASP A 160 11.83 7.97 -15.91
N PRO A 161 13.05 7.76 -15.36
CA PRO A 161 13.37 6.61 -14.51
C PRO A 161 12.58 6.60 -13.19
N ASN A 162 12.12 7.77 -12.71
CA ASN A 162 11.34 7.83 -11.47
C ASN A 162 9.94 7.23 -11.67
N VAL A 163 9.33 7.47 -12.83
CA VAL A 163 8.04 6.88 -13.20
C VAL A 163 8.15 5.36 -13.34
N SER A 164 9.18 4.87 -14.04
CA SER A 164 9.41 3.43 -14.18
C SER A 164 9.68 2.76 -12.83
N LYS A 165 10.47 3.40 -11.94
CA LYS A 165 10.70 2.89 -10.59
C LYS A 165 9.40 2.85 -9.77
N GLN A 166 8.63 3.93 -9.76
CA GLN A 166 7.36 4.01 -9.04
C GLN A 166 6.37 2.96 -9.55
N MET A 167 6.30 2.77 -10.86
CA MET A 167 5.47 1.75 -11.50
C MET A 167 5.82 0.35 -11.01
N MET A 168 7.11 0.01 -10.98
CA MET A 168 7.59 -1.28 -10.50
C MET A 168 7.30 -1.48 -9.02
N ASP A 169 7.46 -0.43 -8.20
CA ASP A 169 7.12 -0.46 -6.77
C ASP A 169 5.63 -0.78 -6.58
N VAL A 170 4.76 -0.07 -7.28
CA VAL A 170 3.30 -0.23 -7.21
C VAL A 170 2.82 -1.61 -7.68
N ILE A 171 3.44 -2.17 -8.73
CA ILE A 171 3.04 -3.48 -9.27
C ILE A 171 3.66 -4.64 -8.50
N CYS A 172 4.93 -4.52 -8.13
CA CYS A 172 5.70 -5.60 -7.51
C CYS A 172 5.57 -5.64 -5.99
N ASP A 173 4.79 -4.74 -5.37
CA ASP A 173 4.66 -4.66 -3.92
C ASP A 173 4.47 -6.05 -3.28
N GLU A 174 5.47 -6.45 -2.49
CA GLU A 174 5.54 -7.72 -1.78
C GLU A 174 4.57 -7.70 -0.61
N TYR A 175 3.35 -8.21 -0.80
CA TYR A 175 2.48 -8.49 0.34
C TYR A 175 3.13 -9.57 1.21
N PRO A 176 3.39 -9.32 2.51
CA PRO A 176 3.93 -10.33 3.39
C PRO A 176 2.93 -11.50 3.48
N LEU A 177 3.38 -12.71 3.11
CA LEU A 177 2.62 -13.97 3.11
C LEU A 177 2.12 -14.34 4.52
N THR A 178 1.07 -13.66 4.97
CA THR A 178 0.32 -14.02 6.18
C THR A 178 -0.79 -14.97 5.77
N ILE A 179 -1.12 -15.96 6.61
CA ILE A 179 -2.20 -16.94 6.34
C ILE A 179 -3.53 -16.26 5.96
N LYS A 180 -3.84 -15.11 6.57
CA LYS A 180 -5.02 -14.29 6.24
C LYS A 180 -4.95 -13.69 4.83
N VAL A 181 -3.81 -13.10 4.48
CA VAL A 181 -3.54 -12.54 3.15
C VAL A 181 -3.59 -13.64 2.07
N TYR A 182 -3.10 -14.85 2.39
CA TYR A 182 -3.24 -16.01 1.51
C TYR A 182 -4.71 -16.42 1.32
N LEU A 183 -5.49 -16.49 2.39
CA LEU A 183 -6.93 -16.78 2.31
C LEU A 183 -7.69 -15.73 1.49
N ASP A 184 -7.36 -14.44 1.65
CA ASP A 184 -7.94 -13.34 0.87
C ASP A 184 -7.47 -13.38 -0.60
N SER A 185 -6.26 -13.88 -0.89
CA SER A 185 -5.76 -14.08 -2.26
C SER A 185 -6.46 -15.21 -3.03
N LEU A 186 -7.21 -16.10 -2.35
CA LEU A 186 -7.99 -17.14 -3.01
C LEU A 186 -9.23 -16.58 -3.72
N THR A 187 -9.73 -15.42 -3.28
CA THR A 187 -10.79 -14.70 -4.01
C THR A 187 -10.18 -13.88 -5.14
N PRO A 188 -10.63 -14.05 -6.40
CA PRO A 188 -10.20 -13.20 -7.49
C PRO A 188 -10.45 -11.73 -7.17
N GLU A 189 -9.40 -10.93 -7.20
CA GLU A 189 -9.42 -9.50 -6.89
C GLU A 189 -10.43 -8.74 -7.76
N GLU A 190 -10.63 -9.22 -9.00
CA GLU A 190 -11.64 -8.72 -9.96
C GLU A 190 -13.07 -8.70 -9.40
N LEU A 191 -13.44 -9.69 -8.59
CA LEU A 191 -14.78 -9.77 -8.00
C LEU A 191 -14.97 -8.78 -6.85
N LEU A 192 -13.87 -8.30 -6.28
CA LEU A 192 -13.86 -7.37 -5.16
C LEU A 192 -13.63 -5.92 -5.60
N LEU A 193 -13.37 -5.67 -6.89
CA LEU A 193 -13.16 -4.31 -7.42
C LEU A 193 -14.30 -3.35 -7.07
N GLY A 194 -15.54 -3.83 -7.13
CA GLY A 194 -16.74 -3.06 -6.78
C GLY A 194 -16.76 -2.53 -5.34
N LYS A 195 -15.98 -3.16 -4.45
CA LYS A 195 -15.87 -2.81 -3.04
C LYS A 195 -14.55 -2.12 -2.74
N ASN A 196 -13.45 -2.64 -3.26
CA ASN A 196 -12.10 -2.17 -2.97
C ASN A 196 -11.82 -0.81 -3.62
N VAL A 197 -12.22 -0.60 -4.88
CA VAL A 197 -11.96 0.66 -5.59
C VAL A 197 -12.66 1.84 -4.89
N PRO A 198 -13.98 1.79 -4.58
CA PRO A 198 -14.62 2.86 -3.82
C PRO A 198 -14.00 3.08 -2.43
N LYS A 199 -13.60 2.00 -1.75
CA LYS A 199 -12.94 2.11 -0.43
C LYS A 199 -11.65 2.90 -0.49
N VAL A 200 -10.79 2.60 -1.47
CA VAL A 200 -9.48 3.24 -1.64
C VAL A 200 -9.67 4.73 -1.97
N VAL A 201 -10.61 5.05 -2.88
CA VAL A 201 -10.94 6.44 -3.21
C VAL A 201 -11.47 7.21 -1.99
N ILE A 202 -12.38 6.62 -1.21
CA ILE A 202 -12.90 7.25 0.02
C ILE A 202 -11.78 7.40 1.07
N ALA A 203 -10.90 6.41 1.21
CA ALA A 203 -9.76 6.49 2.11
C ALA A 203 -8.83 7.67 1.73
N TYR A 204 -8.54 7.84 0.44
CA TYR A 204 -7.79 9.00 -0.06
C TYR A 204 -8.49 10.32 0.25
N ARG A 205 -9.80 10.44 -0.03
CA ARG A 205 -10.60 11.64 0.31
C ARG A 205 -10.52 12.01 1.79
N ILE A 206 -10.66 11.02 2.69
CA ILE A 206 -10.54 11.23 4.14
C ILE A 206 -9.15 11.79 4.48
N LYS A 207 -8.08 11.28 3.85
CA LYS A 207 -6.71 11.73 4.10
C LYS A 207 -6.43 13.12 3.57
N VAL A 208 -6.99 13.49 2.42
CA VAL A 208 -6.94 14.87 1.93
C VAL A 208 -7.63 15.81 2.92
N ILE A 209 -8.80 15.44 3.44
CA ILE A 209 -9.50 16.24 4.46
C ILE A 209 -8.67 16.31 5.76
N ASP A 210 -8.01 15.24 6.18
CA ASP A 210 -7.10 15.27 7.33
C ASP A 210 -5.98 16.29 7.15
N ARG A 211 -5.37 16.32 5.95
CA ARG A 211 -4.34 17.32 5.60
C ARG A 211 -4.92 18.75 5.69
N LEU A 212 -6.11 18.98 5.15
CA LEU A 212 -6.79 20.28 5.19
C LEU A 212 -7.16 20.70 6.62
N CYS A 213 -7.63 19.77 7.46
CA CYS A 213 -7.89 20.01 8.87
C CYS A 213 -6.63 20.45 9.61
N ILE A 214 -5.49 19.81 9.34
CA ILE A 214 -4.22 20.15 9.98
C ILE A 214 -3.70 21.51 9.49
N ALA A 215 -3.84 21.82 8.20
CA ALA A 215 -3.52 23.14 7.66
C ALA A 215 -4.39 24.22 8.32
N THR A 216 -5.70 24.01 8.38
CA THR A 216 -6.65 24.94 9.02
C THR A 216 -6.35 25.11 10.51
N GLN A 217 -5.95 24.05 11.21
CA GLN A 217 -5.56 24.12 12.62
C GLN A 217 -4.30 24.98 12.83
N LYS A 218 -3.30 24.85 11.94
CA LYS A 218 -2.11 25.72 11.98
C LYS A 218 -2.46 27.19 11.74
N GLU A 219 -3.40 27.47 10.84
CA GLU A 219 -3.92 28.83 10.62
C GLU A 219 -4.66 29.38 11.83
N ILE A 220 -5.45 28.54 12.52
CA ILE A 220 -6.10 28.89 13.79
C ILE A 220 -5.04 29.25 14.84
N ASP A 221 -4.00 28.43 14.99
CA ASP A 221 -2.93 28.68 15.96
C ASP A 221 -2.16 29.99 15.65
N ALA A 222 -1.99 30.31 14.36
CA ALA A 222 -1.41 31.59 13.92
C ALA A 222 -2.35 32.78 14.18
N ALA A 223 -3.65 32.62 13.93
CA ALA A 223 -4.66 33.66 14.20
C ALA A 223 -4.79 33.98 15.70
N ILE A 224 -4.67 32.96 16.57
CA ILE A 224 -4.63 33.14 18.02
C ILE A 224 -3.42 34.00 18.43
N LYS A 225 -2.25 33.77 17.83
CA LYS A 225 -1.03 34.56 18.12
C LYS A 225 -1.16 36.01 17.65
N ASN A 226 -1.85 36.25 16.54
CA ASN A 226 -2.06 37.58 15.97
C ASN A 226 -3.24 38.35 16.58
N GLY A 227 -4.12 37.67 17.33
CA GLY A 227 -5.27 38.30 18.01
C GLY A 227 -6.48 38.60 17.12
N ASP A 228 -6.51 38.09 15.89
CA ASP A 228 -7.59 38.31 14.92
C ASP A 228 -8.82 37.44 15.21
N LYS A 229 -9.79 38.00 15.93
CA LYS A 229 -10.99 37.28 16.40
C LYS A 229 -11.97 36.88 15.28
N GLU A 230 -12.05 37.68 14.21
CA GLU A 230 -12.94 37.38 13.06
C GLU A 230 -12.40 36.19 12.26
N LEU A 231 -11.12 36.23 11.90
CA LEU A 231 -10.44 35.15 11.16
C LEU A 231 -10.42 33.85 11.97
N LEU A 232 -10.26 33.94 13.29
CA LEU A 232 -10.37 32.79 14.19
C LEU A 232 -11.74 32.11 14.11
N LYS A 233 -12.82 32.89 14.16
CA LYS A 233 -14.19 32.38 14.14
C LYS A 233 -14.55 31.76 12.79
N GLU A 234 -14.07 32.35 11.70
CA GLU A 234 -14.23 31.82 10.35
C GLU A 234 -13.51 30.47 10.19
N LYS A 235 -12.23 30.40 10.58
CA LYS A 235 -11.45 29.17 10.46
C LYS A 235 -11.94 28.06 11.39
N MET A 236 -12.45 28.38 12.58
CA MET A 236 -13.12 27.40 13.45
C MET A 236 -14.39 26.83 12.82
N ARG A 237 -15.20 27.65 12.14
CA ARG A 237 -16.38 27.17 11.39
C ARG A 237 -15.98 26.25 10.25
N LEU A 238 -14.94 26.62 9.50
CA LEU A 238 -14.41 25.80 8.42
C LEU A 238 -13.94 24.44 8.95
N LEU A 239 -13.17 24.41 10.05
CA LEU A 239 -12.73 23.17 10.68
C LEU A 239 -13.90 22.27 11.13
N SER A 240 -14.96 22.87 11.69
CA SER A 240 -16.17 22.12 12.05
C SER A 240 -16.88 21.52 10.83
N CYS A 241 -16.91 22.25 9.72
CA CYS A 241 -17.47 21.76 8.45
C CYS A 241 -16.65 20.57 7.93
N LEU A 242 -15.32 20.72 7.85
CA LEU A 242 -14.41 19.66 7.40
C LEU A 242 -14.54 18.40 8.26
N ASN A 243 -14.64 18.53 9.58
CA ASN A 243 -14.86 17.38 10.47
C ASN A 243 -16.22 16.70 10.24
N THR A 244 -17.26 17.45 9.87
CA THR A 244 -18.57 16.89 9.55
C THR A 244 -18.50 16.04 8.28
N VAL A 245 -17.85 16.57 7.23
CA VAL A 245 -17.62 15.84 5.97
C VAL A 245 -16.73 14.61 6.19
N LYS A 246 -15.67 14.74 6.99
CA LYS A 246 -14.83 13.60 7.38
C LYS A 246 -15.65 12.48 8.04
N ASN A 247 -16.56 12.86 8.94
CA ASN A 247 -17.41 11.90 9.64
C ASN A 247 -18.42 11.22 8.71
N THR A 248 -18.95 11.91 7.69
CA THR A 248 -19.82 11.27 6.69
C THR A 248 -19.04 10.28 5.83
N LEU A 249 -17.86 10.66 5.34
CA LEU A 249 -17.01 9.77 4.56
C LEU A 249 -16.52 8.56 5.35
N THR A 250 -16.20 8.74 6.63
CA THR A 250 -15.82 7.62 7.52
C THR A 250 -16.98 6.64 7.73
N LYS A 251 -18.22 7.14 7.80
CA LYS A 251 -19.41 6.28 7.87
C LYS A 251 -19.64 5.52 6.57
N GLU A 252 -19.39 6.14 5.42
CA GLU A 252 -19.47 5.47 4.12
C GLU A 252 -18.40 4.39 3.98
N LEU A 253 -17.16 4.67 4.40
CA LEU A 253 -16.07 3.70 4.41
C LEU A 253 -16.39 2.46 5.26
N ASN A 254 -17.02 2.66 6.43
CA ASN A 254 -17.41 1.57 7.32
C ASN A 254 -18.64 0.78 6.85
N ARG A 255 -19.42 1.33 5.91
CA ARG A 255 -20.61 0.66 5.34
C ARG A 255 -20.24 -0.26 4.17
N LEU A 256 -19.22 0.12 3.42
CA LEU A 256 -18.62 -0.69 2.38
C LEU A 256 -17.79 -1.81 3.00
#